data_AF-A0A537N4M2-F1
#
_entry.id   AF-A0A537N4M2-F1
#
_cell.length_a   1.000
_cell.length_b   1.000
_cell.length_c   1.000
_cell.angle_alpha   90.00
_cell.angle_beta   90.00
_cell.angle_gamma   90.00
#
_symmetry.space_group_name_H-M   'P 1'
#
loop_
_entity.id
_entity.type
_entity.pdbx_description
1 polymer ?
#
loop_
_entity_poly.entity_id
_entity_poly.type
_entity_poly.pdbx_seq_one_letter_code
_entity_poly.pdbx_strand_id
1 'polypeptide(L)'
;MWCTERAPAAIPIGEQPEDMGARILGTAPPRNGTRFTVIDFPPGNAPHMHRTETIDYVIVLDGEIEMDMDQSSVTLKKGDILIQRGTNHAWANRLGIGNPVTGAQSAR
;
A
#
# COMPACT_ATOMS: atom_id res chain seq x y z
N MET A 1 11.38 -4.81 -4.07
CA MET A 1 10.28 -4.06 -4.74
C MET A 1 10.44 -4.23 -6.25
N TRP A 2 9.37 -4.09 -7.02
CA TRP A 2 9.40 -4.17 -8.49
C TRP A 2 8.44 -3.17 -9.11
N CYS A 3 8.68 -2.75 -10.36
CA CYS A 3 7.75 -1.90 -11.10
C CYS A 3 7.72 -2.20 -12.59
N THR A 4 6.73 -1.61 -13.26
CA THR A 4 6.64 -1.57 -14.72
C THR A 4 6.41 -0.14 -15.19
N GLU A 5 6.85 0.19 -16.40
CA GLU A 5 6.57 1.52 -16.98
C GLU A 5 5.19 1.62 -17.62
N ARG A 6 4.56 0.47 -17.87
CA ARG A 6 3.22 0.37 -18.47
C ARG A 6 2.52 -0.92 -18.05
N ALA A 7 1.21 -0.95 -18.26
CA ALA A 7 0.34 -2.12 -18.18
C ALA A 7 -0.45 -2.19 -19.51
N PRO A 8 -0.32 -3.27 -20.32
CA PRO A 8 0.45 -4.49 -20.05
C PRO A 8 1.98 -4.28 -19.98
N ALA A 9 2.65 -5.04 -19.11
CA ALA A 9 4.09 -4.96 -18.91
C ALA A 9 4.86 -5.37 -20.18
N ALA A 10 6.00 -4.72 -20.44
CA ALA A 10 6.95 -5.20 -21.45
C ALA A 10 7.70 -6.42 -20.92
N ILE A 11 7.80 -7.48 -21.71
CA ILE A 11 8.54 -8.71 -21.39
C ILE A 11 9.62 -8.89 -22.48
N PRO A 12 10.75 -8.16 -22.39
CA PRO A 12 11.81 -8.27 -23.38
C PRO A 12 12.47 -9.66 -23.32
N ILE A 13 12.84 -10.18 -24.50
CA ILE A 13 13.61 -11.42 -24.65
C ILE A 13 14.99 -11.03 -25.20
N GLY A 14 16.07 -11.41 -24.52
CA GLY A 14 17.43 -11.12 -24.96
C GLY A 14 18.38 -10.74 -23.82
N GLU A 15 19.61 -10.36 -24.19
CA GLU A 15 20.67 -10.03 -23.24
C GLU A 15 20.55 -8.58 -22.73
N GLN A 16 20.56 -8.43 -21.41
CA GLN A 16 20.53 -7.16 -20.64
C GLN A 16 19.18 -6.42 -20.52
N PRO A 17 18.10 -7.06 -20.04
CA PRO A 17 16.95 -6.31 -19.56
C PRO A 17 17.35 -5.44 -18.35
N GLU A 18 16.82 -4.22 -18.28
CA GLU A 18 16.98 -3.36 -17.12
C GLU A 18 16.42 -4.03 -15.84
N ASP A 19 17.15 -3.91 -14.73
CA ASP A 19 16.64 -4.30 -13.42
C ASP A 19 15.66 -3.25 -12.89
N MET A 20 14.37 -3.48 -13.15
CA MET A 20 13.29 -2.60 -12.67
C MET A 20 13.19 -2.57 -11.14
N GLY A 21 13.73 -3.57 -10.43
CA GLY A 21 13.75 -3.63 -8.97
C GLY A 21 14.79 -2.71 -8.33
N ALA A 22 15.81 -2.30 -9.09
CA ALA A 22 16.85 -1.38 -8.63
C ALA A 22 16.44 0.11 -8.71
N ARG A 23 15.31 0.43 -9.33
CA ARG A 23 14.82 1.81 -9.46
C ARG A 23 14.35 2.38 -8.13
N ILE A 24 14.68 3.64 -7.88
CA ILE A 24 14.13 4.42 -6.75
C ILE A 24 12.77 4.98 -7.17
N LEU A 25 11.74 4.66 -6.41
CA LEU A 25 10.36 5.08 -6.68
C LEU A 25 9.77 5.85 -5.50
N GLY A 26 8.89 6.78 -5.80
CA GLY A 26 7.97 7.35 -4.81
C GLY A 26 6.83 6.38 -4.47
N THR A 27 5.77 6.92 -3.88
CA THR A 27 4.58 6.14 -3.51
C THR A 27 3.87 5.54 -4.72
N ALA A 28 3.67 6.35 -5.77
CA ALA A 28 2.98 5.96 -6.98
C ALA A 28 3.90 5.19 -7.95
N PRO A 29 3.36 4.26 -8.76
CA PRO A 29 4.08 3.66 -9.88
C PRO A 29 4.38 4.70 -10.97
N PRO A 30 5.26 4.38 -11.94
CA PRO A 30 5.31 5.11 -13.21
C PRO A 30 3.92 5.24 -13.84
N ARG A 31 3.69 6.34 -14.58
CA ARG A 31 2.40 6.58 -15.24
C ARG A 31 2.02 5.41 -16.13
N ASN A 32 0.79 4.90 -15.98
CA ASN A 32 0.26 3.70 -16.65
C ASN A 32 0.96 2.39 -16.29
N GLY A 33 1.90 2.40 -15.35
CA GLY A 33 2.63 1.23 -14.89
C GLY A 33 2.07 0.60 -13.63
N THR A 34 2.84 -0.32 -13.06
CA THR A 34 2.51 -0.99 -11.80
C THR A 34 3.69 -0.89 -10.83
N ARG A 35 3.40 -1.01 -9.54
CA ARG A 35 4.40 -1.11 -8.46
C ARG A 35 3.99 -2.27 -7.56
N PHE A 36 4.94 -3.13 -7.22
CA PHE A 36 4.78 -4.21 -6.25
C PHE A 36 5.82 -4.04 -5.15
N THR A 37 5.35 -3.87 -3.91
CA THR A 37 6.23 -3.59 -2.78
C THR A 37 5.70 -4.24 -1.51
N VAL A 38 6.62 -4.49 -0.57
CA VAL A 38 6.31 -4.72 0.84
C VAL A 38 6.64 -3.41 1.57
N ILE A 39 5.82 -3.01 2.53
CA ILE A 39 6.02 -1.81 3.34
C ILE A 39 5.82 -2.20 4.79
N ASP A 40 6.80 -1.87 5.63
CA ASP A 40 6.70 -2.04 7.08
C ASP A 40 6.33 -0.72 7.73
N PHE A 41 5.28 -0.74 8.54
CA PHE A 41 4.85 0.40 9.34
C PHE A 41 5.22 0.13 10.81
N PRO A 42 6.24 0.80 11.36
CA PRO A 42 6.63 0.59 12.75
C PRO A 42 5.54 1.07 13.71
N PRO A 43 5.48 0.52 14.94
CA PRO A 43 4.59 1.01 15.99
C PRO A 43 4.68 2.53 16.16
N GLY A 44 3.53 3.20 16.18
CA GLY A 44 3.46 4.65 16.36
C GLY A 44 3.79 5.49 15.12
N ASN A 45 3.82 4.89 13.92
CA ASN A 45 4.08 5.68 12.71
C ASN A 45 3.04 6.80 12.55
N ALA A 46 3.51 8.00 12.18
CA ALA A 46 2.61 9.09 11.87
C ALA A 46 1.89 8.81 10.53
N PRO A 47 0.55 8.82 10.50
CA PRO A 47 -0.18 8.66 9.26
C PRO A 47 0.06 9.85 8.33
N HIS A 48 0.38 9.57 7.06
CA HIS A 48 0.47 10.57 6.01
C HIS A 48 -0.70 10.42 5.04
N MET A 49 -1.65 11.35 5.13
CA MET A 49 -2.82 11.39 4.25
C MET A 49 -2.41 11.80 2.83
N HIS A 50 -2.69 10.95 1.85
CA HIS A 50 -2.35 11.17 0.46
C HIS A 50 -3.30 10.44 -0.49
N ARG A 51 -3.20 10.77 -1.77
CA ARG A 51 -3.97 10.14 -2.84
C ARG A 51 -3.09 9.87 -4.04
N THR A 52 -3.26 8.68 -4.64
CA THR A 52 -2.66 8.29 -5.91
C THR A 52 -3.75 8.02 -6.94
N GLU A 53 -3.46 8.27 -8.22
CA GLU A 53 -4.35 7.89 -9.34
C GLU A 53 -4.14 6.42 -9.71
N THR A 54 -4.35 5.53 -8.75
CA THR A 54 -4.09 4.08 -8.86
C THR A 54 -5.26 3.25 -8.35
N ILE A 55 -5.23 1.97 -8.72
CA ILE A 55 -5.91 0.91 -7.97
C ILE A 55 -4.84 0.10 -7.25
N ASP A 56 -4.95 -0.01 -5.93
CA ASP A 56 -3.98 -0.71 -5.08
C ASP A 56 -4.60 -1.98 -4.50
N TYR A 57 -3.86 -3.08 -4.57
CA TYR A 57 -4.19 -4.35 -3.94
C TYR A 57 -3.32 -4.49 -2.70
N VAL A 58 -3.89 -4.22 -1.52
CA VAL A 58 -3.18 -4.26 -0.25
C VAL A 58 -3.45 -5.60 0.42
N ILE A 59 -2.41 -6.28 0.85
CA ILE A 59 -2.49 -7.55 1.55
C ILE A 59 -1.72 -7.38 2.86
N VAL A 60 -2.37 -7.63 3.99
CA VAL A 60 -1.68 -7.57 5.28
C VAL A 60 -0.95 -8.89 5.51
N LEU A 61 0.38 -8.85 5.42
CA LEU A 61 1.22 -10.03 5.57
C LEU A 61 1.38 -10.46 7.04
N ASP A 62 1.45 -9.50 7.97
CA ASP A 62 1.56 -9.73 9.40
C ASP A 62 1.05 -8.52 10.20
N GLY A 63 0.70 -8.73 11.47
CA GLY A 63 0.19 -7.69 12.37
C GLY A 63 -1.22 -7.18 12.03
N GLU A 64 -1.48 -5.93 12.41
CA GLU A 64 -2.69 -5.18 12.08
C GLU A 64 -2.33 -3.73 11.73
N ILE A 65 -3.15 -3.10 10.89
CA ILE A 65 -2.98 -1.72 10.46
C ILE A 65 -4.33 -1.04 10.24
N GLU A 66 -4.42 0.25 10.53
CA GLU A 66 -5.57 1.07 10.17
C GLU A 66 -5.31 1.84 8.87
N MET A 67 -6.31 1.85 8.00
CA MET A 67 -6.37 2.75 6.86
C MET A 67 -7.40 3.83 7.16
N ASP A 68 -6.90 5.04 7.40
CA ASP A 68 -7.72 6.24 7.56
C ASP A 68 -8.10 6.78 6.18
N MET A 69 -9.34 7.22 6.03
CA MET A 69 -9.89 7.95 4.87
C MET A 69 -10.49 9.27 5.37
N ASP A 70 -11.10 10.07 4.48
CA ASP A 70 -11.61 11.40 4.82
C ASP A 70 -12.65 11.41 5.97
N GLN A 71 -13.46 10.35 6.08
CA GLN A 71 -14.60 10.30 7.02
C GLN A 71 -14.72 8.98 7.78
N SER A 72 -13.80 8.04 7.55
CA SER A 72 -13.86 6.71 8.15
C SER A 72 -12.49 6.07 8.20
N SER A 73 -12.36 5.05 9.04
CA SER A 73 -11.17 4.20 9.12
C SER A 73 -11.59 2.74 9.05
N VAL A 74 -10.71 1.91 8.51
CA VAL A 74 -10.86 0.45 8.50
C VAL A 74 -9.63 -0.19 9.13
N THR A 75 -9.84 -1.17 10.00
CA THR A 75 -8.75 -2.01 10.53
C THR A 75 -8.62 -3.25 9.69
N LEU A 76 -7.40 -3.51 9.24
CA LEU A 76 -7.01 -4.70 8.49
C LEU A 76 -6.06 -5.52 9.36
N LYS A 77 -6.24 -6.83 9.37
CA LYS A 77 -5.43 -7.81 10.10
C LYS A 77 -4.73 -8.74 9.14
N LYS A 78 -3.73 -9.46 9.62
CA LYS A 78 -3.04 -10.52 8.87
C LYS A 78 -4.02 -11.38 8.05
N GLY A 79 -3.78 -11.44 6.75
CA GLY A 79 -4.58 -12.18 5.78
C GLY A 79 -5.66 -11.36 5.07
N ASP A 80 -6.04 -10.19 5.59
CA ASP A 80 -7.02 -9.32 4.96
C ASP A 80 -6.47 -8.72 3.65
N ILE A 81 -7.38 -8.53 2.70
CA ILE A 81 -7.12 -7.92 1.41
C ILE A 81 -8.01 -6.67 1.27
N LEU A 82 -7.44 -5.55 0.87
CA LEU A 82 -8.15 -4.32 0.58
C LEU A 82 -7.87 -3.85 -0.85
N ILE A 83 -8.93 -3.46 -1.55
CA ILE A 83 -8.86 -2.85 -2.88
C ILE A 83 -9.04 -1.34 -2.74
N GLN A 84 -7.94 -0.59 -2.83
CA GLN A 84 -7.92 0.87 -2.79
C GLN A 84 -8.19 1.41 -4.21
N ARG A 85 -9.23 2.22 -4.43
CA ARG A 85 -9.60 2.77 -5.74
C ARG A 85 -9.39 4.29 -5.84
N GLY A 86 -8.18 4.76 -5.54
CA GLY A 86 -7.78 6.16 -5.69
C GLY A 86 -8.53 7.12 -4.76
N THR A 87 -8.76 6.71 -3.52
CA THR A 87 -9.34 7.57 -2.47
C THR A 87 -8.23 8.16 -1.63
N ASN A 88 -8.49 9.30 -0.99
CA ASN A 88 -7.57 9.85 -0.01
C ASN A 88 -7.41 8.85 1.15
N HIS A 89 -6.17 8.54 1.52
CA HIS A 89 -5.90 7.58 2.57
C HIS A 89 -4.58 7.78 3.31
N ALA A 90 -4.52 7.30 4.55
CA ALA A 90 -3.31 7.23 5.36
C ALA A 90 -3.22 5.88 6.06
N TRP A 91 -1.99 5.39 6.26
CA TRP A 91 -1.73 4.13 6.95
C TRP A 91 -1.20 4.40 8.36
N ALA A 92 -1.86 3.82 9.36
CA ALA A 92 -1.51 4.01 10.76
C ALA A 92 -1.38 2.68 11.50
N ASN A 93 -0.19 2.42 12.03
CA ASN A 93 0.07 1.41 13.03
C ASN A 93 -0.01 2.06 14.41
N ARG A 94 -1.15 1.86 15.08
CA ARG A 94 -1.43 2.44 16.40
C ARG A 94 -0.91 1.61 17.57
N LEU A 95 -0.27 0.46 17.31
CA LEU A 95 0.36 -0.31 18.37
C LEU A 95 1.42 0.57 19.07
N GLY A 96 1.41 0.57 20.40
CA GLY A 96 2.34 1.35 21.22
C GLY A 96 1.91 2.78 21.56
N ILE A 97 0.87 3.32 20.92
CA ILE A 97 0.23 4.58 21.34
C ILE A 97 -1.01 4.19 22.13
N GLY A 98 -1.04 4.45 23.45
CA GLY A 98 -2.17 4.05 24.29
C GLY A 98 -3.48 4.58 23.73
N ASN A 99 -4.34 3.70 23.21
CA ASN A 99 -5.69 4.08 22.82
C ASN A 99 -6.70 2.94 23.02
N PRO A 100 -7.93 3.25 23.48
CA PRO A 100 -8.99 2.29 23.64
C PRO A 100 -9.52 1.84 22.28
N VAL A 101 -9.90 0.57 22.20
CA VAL A 101 -10.48 -0.08 21.02
C VAL A 101 -11.80 0.61 20.65
N THR A 102 -11.79 1.49 19.65
CA THR A 102 -13.04 1.95 19.01
C THR A 102 -13.38 1.02 17.84
N GLY A 103 -14.64 0.59 17.78
CA GLY A 103 -15.14 -0.50 16.95
C GLY A 103 -14.75 -0.38 15.48
N ALA A 104 -13.77 -1.17 15.06
CA ALA A 104 -13.42 -1.36 13.67
C ALA A 104 -14.42 -2.30 13.00
N GLN A 105 -14.99 -1.86 11.88
CA GLN A 105 -15.67 -2.77 10.96
C GLN A 105 -14.58 -3.50 10.17
N SER A 106 -14.53 -4.83 10.28
CA SER A 106 -13.65 -5.65 9.46
C SER A 106 -14.06 -5.56 7.99
N ALA A 107 -13.10 -5.33 7.10
CA ALA A 107 -13.33 -5.64 5.68
C ALA A 107 -13.67 -7.14 5.57
N ARG A 108 -14.73 -7.48 4.84
CA ARG A 108 -15.12 -8.87 4.53
C ARG A 108 -14.80 -9.18 3.08
#